data_AF-A0A2D5ZX13-F1
#
_entry.id   AF-A0A2D5ZX13-F1
#
_cell.length_a   1.000
_cell.length_b   1.000
_cell.length_c   1.000
_cell.angle_alpha   90.00
_cell.angle_beta   90.00
_cell.angle_gamma   90.00
#
_symmetry.space_group_name_H-M   'P 1'
#
loop_
_entity.id
_entity.type
_entity.pdbx_description
1 polymer ?
#
loop_
_entity_poly.entity_id
_entity_poly.type
_entity_poly.pdbx_seq_one_letter_code
_entity_poly.pdbx_strand_id
1 'polypeptide(L)'
;MLYHWFVDLAESYSALNVFRYITFRSFLAFFTAFAVCIAIGPGFIRRLVRRQMKQSIRDDGPQSHQKKAGTPTMGGLMMIAGLVVSCLFWIDVTNPLVLSVLFVTFGFAAIGFWDDYQKVAQRNSKGLSG
;
A
#
# COMPACT_ATOMS: atom_id res chain seq x y z
N MET A 1 10.42 15.49 8.32
CA MET A 1 10.51 15.50 9.80
C MET A 1 11.46 14.45 10.36
N LEU A 2 11.29 13.14 10.07
CA LEU A 2 12.26 12.11 10.52
C LEU A 2 13.52 12.02 9.64
N TYR A 3 13.42 12.35 8.34
CA TYR A 3 14.58 12.47 7.44
C TYR A 3 15.66 13.43 7.97
N HIS A 4 15.26 14.64 8.41
CA HIS A 4 16.20 15.62 8.97
C HIS A 4 16.86 15.11 10.24
N TRP A 5 16.11 14.44 11.13
CA TRP A 5 16.66 13.81 12.33
C TRP A 5 17.78 12.80 12.03
N PHE A 6 17.63 11.97 10.99
CA PHE A 6 18.68 11.02 10.60
C PHE A 6 19.90 11.70 9.94
N VAL A 7 19.68 12.79 9.20
CA VAL A 7 20.77 13.55 8.57
C VAL A 7 21.55 14.36 9.60
N ASP A 8 20.88 14.98 10.56
CA ASP A 8 21.49 15.76 11.64
C ASP A 8 22.31 14.85 12.58
N LEU A 9 21.80 13.64 12.88
CA LEU A 9 22.58 12.63 13.62
C LEU A 9 23.80 12.14 12.83
N ALA A 10 23.74 12.14 11.49
CA ALA A 10 24.85 11.72 10.64
C ALA A 10 26.01 12.71 10.59
N GLU A 11 25.78 13.97 10.94
CA GLU A 11 26.87 14.93 11.16
C GLU A 11 27.67 14.61 12.42
N SER A 12 27.02 13.99 13.43
CA SER A 12 27.64 13.65 14.71
C SER A 12 28.40 12.30 14.69
N TYR A 13 27.98 11.37 13.82
CA TYR A 13 28.59 10.04 13.70
C TYR A 13 28.88 9.67 12.24
N SER A 14 30.17 9.55 11.90
CA SER A 14 30.65 9.15 10.56
C SER A 14 30.00 7.86 10.01
N ALA A 15 29.64 6.91 10.88
CA ALA A 15 28.97 5.68 10.49
C ALA A 15 27.55 5.88 9.91
N LEU A 16 26.88 6.98 10.28
CA LEU A 16 25.52 7.30 9.83
C LEU A 16 25.52 8.06 8.49
N ASN A 17 26.69 8.42 7.94
CA ASN A 17 26.81 9.06 6.62
C ASN A 17 26.23 8.18 5.48
N VAL A 18 26.12 6.87 5.73
CA VAL A 18 25.50 5.89 4.82
C VAL A 18 24.04 6.24 4.51
N PHE A 19 23.32 6.88 5.45
CA PHE A 19 21.94 7.34 5.24
C PHE A 19 21.80 8.50 4.26
N ARG A 20 22.89 9.13 3.81
CA ARG A 20 22.84 10.16 2.76
C ARG A 20 22.75 9.58 1.37
N TYR A 21 23.20 8.34 1.16
CA TYR A 21 23.17 7.70 -0.15
C TYR A 21 21.74 7.29 -0.52
N ILE A 22 21.29 7.74 -1.69
CA ILE A 22 19.94 7.44 -2.18
C ILE A 22 19.73 5.93 -2.39
N THR A 23 20.76 5.21 -2.83
CA THR A 23 20.70 3.74 -3.03
C THR A 23 20.40 3.02 -1.72
N PHE A 24 21.12 3.36 -0.65
CA PHE A 24 20.91 2.76 0.67
C PHE A 24 19.52 3.06 1.22
N ARG A 25 19.07 4.33 1.11
CA ARG A 25 17.71 4.73 1.49
C ARG A 25 16.65 3.97 0.71
N SER A 26 16.83 3.79 -0.60
CA SER A 26 15.88 3.03 -1.43
C SER A 26 15.77 1.57 -1.00
N PHE A 27 16.88 0.92 -0.65
CA PHE A 27 16.85 -0.43 -0.08
C PHE A 27 16.11 -0.48 1.25
N LEU A 28 16.41 0.44 2.17
CA LEU A 28 15.72 0.50 3.46
C LEU A 28 14.24 0.81 3.31
N ALA A 29 13.87 1.67 2.37
CA ALA A 29 12.49 1.96 2.02
C ALA A 29 11.75 0.70 1.52
N PHE A 30 12.37 -0.07 0.63
CA PHE A 30 11.83 -1.33 0.16
C PHE A 30 11.63 -2.34 1.30
N PHE A 31 12.66 -2.60 2.11
CA PHE A 31 12.57 -3.56 3.21
C PHE A 31 11.59 -3.12 4.29
N THR A 32 11.50 -1.82 4.57
CA THR A 32 10.52 -1.28 5.53
C THR A 32 9.09 -1.50 5.03
N ALA A 33 8.81 -1.17 3.77
CA ALA A 33 7.49 -1.42 3.17
C ALA A 33 7.15 -2.91 3.18
N PHE A 34 8.10 -3.76 2.82
CA PHE A 34 7.94 -5.22 2.80
C PHE A 34 7.66 -5.79 4.21
N ALA A 35 8.45 -5.38 5.20
CA ALA A 35 8.27 -5.81 6.59
C ALA A 35 6.89 -5.39 7.13
N VAL A 36 6.46 -4.16 6.84
CA VAL A 36 5.14 -3.65 7.21
C VAL A 36 4.02 -4.49 6.58
N CYS A 37 4.14 -4.80 5.28
CA CYS A 37 3.17 -5.65 4.58
C CYS A 37 3.08 -7.07 5.18
N ILE A 38 4.21 -7.69 5.52
CA ILE A 38 4.23 -9.02 6.16
C ILE A 38 3.63 -8.95 7.57
N ALA A 39 3.99 -7.94 8.36
CA ALA A 39 3.52 -7.81 9.73
C ALA A 39 2.00 -7.58 9.81
N ILE A 40 1.47 -6.71 8.95
CA ILE A 40 0.05 -6.35 8.93
C ILE A 40 -0.80 -7.37 8.17
N GLY A 41 -0.21 -8.05 7.18
CA GLY A 41 -0.91 -8.92 6.23
C GLY A 41 -1.85 -9.94 6.86
N PRO A 42 -1.40 -10.82 7.78
CA PRO A 42 -2.26 -11.83 8.37
C PRO A 42 -3.46 -11.23 9.12
N GLY A 43 -3.26 -10.14 9.87
CA GLY A 43 -4.32 -9.45 10.60
C GLY A 43 -5.33 -8.78 9.67
N PHE A 44 -4.81 -8.13 8.63
CA PHE A 44 -5.59 -7.43 7.62
C PHE A 44 -6.45 -8.39 6.79
N ILE A 45 -5.85 -9.46 6.27
CA ILE A 45 -6.56 -10.51 5.51
C ILE A 45 -7.67 -11.13 6.37
N ARG A 46 -7.40 -11.49 7.64
CA ARG A 46 -8.43 -12.03 8.55
C ARG A 46 -9.58 -11.05 8.78
N ARG A 47 -9.32 -9.73 8.76
CA ARG A 47 -10.35 -8.70 8.94
C ARG A 47 -11.19 -8.52 7.67
N LEU A 48 -10.58 -8.58 6.49
CA LEU A 48 -11.29 -8.53 5.21
C LEU A 48 -12.17 -9.76 5.01
N VAL A 49 -11.66 -10.97 5.32
CA VAL A 49 -12.43 -12.22 5.25
C VAL A 49 -13.63 -12.19 6.20
N ARG A 50 -13.45 -11.69 7.43
CA ARG A 50 -14.55 -11.54 8.42
C ARG A 50 -15.65 -10.58 7.97
N ARG A 51 -15.31 -9.54 7.21
CA ARG A 51 -16.28 -8.57 6.68
C ARG A 51 -17.06 -9.08 5.46
N GLN A 52 -16.94 -10.37 5.12
CA GLN A 52 -17.60 -10.99 3.97
C GLN A 52 -17.41 -10.20 2.66
N MET A 53 -16.24 -9.56 2.49
CA MET A 53 -15.85 -8.95 1.22
C MET A 53 -15.35 -10.04 0.26
N LYS A 54 -16.17 -11.07 0.09
CA LYS A 54 -15.99 -12.12 -0.91
C LYS A 54 -16.58 -11.55 -2.20
N GLN A 55 -15.80 -11.59 -3.29
CA GLN A 55 -16.30 -11.22 -4.61
C GLN A 55 -17.62 -11.97 -4.89
N SER A 56 -18.66 -11.24 -5.30
CA SER A 56 -19.85 -11.90 -5.83
C SER A 56 -19.45 -12.61 -7.12
N ILE A 57 -19.71 -13.91 -7.17
CA ILE A 57 -19.35 -14.75 -8.29
C ILE A 57 -20.30 -14.38 -9.42
N ARG A 58 -19.75 -14.10 -10.59
CA ARG A 58 -20.51 -14.04 -11.84
C ARG A 58 -20.86 -15.47 -12.23
N ASP A 59 -22.15 -15.79 -12.27
CA ASP A 59 -22.64 -17.13 -12.66
C ASP A 59 -22.31 -17.48 -14.13
N ASP A 60 -21.85 -16.51 -14.93
CA ASP A 60 -21.47 -16.59 -16.34
C ASP A 60 -19.99 -16.99 -16.60
N GLY A 61 -19.18 -17.32 -15.57
CA GLY A 61 -17.74 -17.60 -15.70
C GLY A 61 -17.32 -19.09 -15.70
N PRO A 62 -16.16 -19.47 -16.28
CA PRO A 62 -15.65 -20.85 -16.27
C PRO A 62 -15.39 -21.38 -14.85
N GLN A 63 -15.63 -22.68 -14.59
CA GLN A 63 -15.50 -23.32 -13.26
C GLN A 63 -14.11 -23.13 -12.60
N SER A 64 -13.04 -22.90 -13.37
CA SER A 64 -11.70 -22.59 -12.87
C SER A 64 -11.63 -21.27 -12.06
N HIS A 65 -12.55 -20.33 -12.30
CA HIS A 65 -12.67 -19.09 -11.55
C HIS A 65 -13.26 -19.26 -10.15
N GLN A 66 -13.91 -20.40 -9.85
CA GLN A 66 -14.43 -20.70 -8.51
C GLN A 66 -13.32 -20.96 -7.48
N LYS A 67 -12.09 -21.29 -7.91
CA LYS A 67 -10.94 -21.44 -6.98
C LYS A 67 -10.47 -20.11 -6.37
N LYS A 68 -10.87 -18.96 -6.93
CA LYS A 68 -10.60 -17.63 -6.35
C LYS A 68 -11.67 -17.19 -5.33
N ALA A 69 -12.68 -18.03 -5.04
CA ALA A 69 -13.88 -17.72 -4.23
C ALA A 69 -13.66 -17.51 -2.71
N GLY A 70 -12.48 -17.05 -2.31
CA GLY A 70 -12.17 -16.79 -0.90
C GLY A 70 -11.07 -15.77 -0.66
N THR A 71 -10.39 -15.30 -1.71
CA THR A 71 -9.34 -14.29 -1.56
C THR A 71 -9.99 -12.92 -1.45
N PRO A 72 -9.82 -12.19 -0.32
CA PRO A 72 -10.43 -10.89 -0.15
C PRO A 72 -9.91 -9.88 -1.18
N THR A 73 -10.80 -9.04 -1.70
CA THR A 73 -10.43 -7.87 -2.50
C THR A 73 -9.97 -6.73 -1.58
N MET A 74 -9.27 -5.72 -2.11
CA MET A 74 -8.61 -4.61 -1.38
C MET A 74 -7.18 -4.85 -0.83
N GLY A 75 -6.41 -5.78 -1.40
CA GLY A 75 -4.97 -5.90 -1.10
C GLY A 75 -4.16 -4.61 -1.35
N GLY A 76 -4.65 -3.74 -2.25
CA GLY A 76 -4.06 -2.43 -2.52
C GLY A 76 -3.98 -1.52 -1.29
N LEU A 77 -4.92 -1.60 -0.35
CA LEU A 77 -4.88 -0.79 0.86
C LEU A 77 -3.69 -1.16 1.77
N MET A 78 -3.31 -2.43 1.79
CA MET A 78 -2.12 -2.90 2.49
C MET A 78 -0.84 -2.36 1.86
N MET A 79 -0.79 -2.35 0.52
CA MET A 79 0.35 -1.77 -0.21
C MET A 79 0.49 -0.27 0.06
N ILE A 80 -0.63 0.47 0.08
CA ILE A 80 -0.62 1.91 0.42
C ILE A 80 -0.15 2.14 1.86
N ALA A 81 -0.57 1.30 2.82
CA ALA A 81 -0.07 1.39 4.19
C ALA A 81 1.46 1.19 4.27
N GLY A 82 2.00 0.18 3.57
CA GLY A 82 3.45 -0.05 3.49
C GLY A 82 4.19 1.12 2.83
N LEU A 83 3.64 1.67 1.75
CA LEU A 83 4.15 2.84 1.05
C LEU A 83 4.22 4.07 1.98
N VAL A 84 3.12 4.40 2.67
CA VAL A 84 3.05 5.56 3.58
C VAL A 84 4.12 5.46 4.65
N VAL A 85 4.21 4.32 5.33
CA VAL A 85 5.19 4.10 6.40
C VAL A 85 6.60 4.28 5.85
N SER A 86 6.93 3.61 4.74
CA SER A 86 8.24 3.71 4.11
C SER A 86 8.60 5.16 3.70
N CYS A 87 7.66 5.89 3.11
CA CYS A 87 7.86 7.28 2.71
C CYS A 87 8.14 8.19 3.91
N LEU A 88 7.44 8.00 5.04
CA LEU A 88 7.63 8.80 6.24
C LEU A 88 9.03 8.63 6.87
N PHE A 89 9.62 7.43 6.76
CA PHE A 89 10.95 7.15 7.29
C PHE A 89 12.08 7.59 6.36
N TRP A 90 11.95 7.30 5.06
CA TRP A 90 13.11 7.33 4.16
C TRP A 90 13.06 8.40 3.09
N ILE A 91 11.91 9.04 2.86
CA ILE A 91 11.75 10.01 1.77
C ILE A 91 11.67 11.42 2.32
N ASP A 92 12.25 12.36 1.57
CA ASP A 92 12.08 13.78 1.83
C ASP A 92 10.74 14.25 1.24
N VAL A 93 9.75 14.42 2.12
CA VAL A 93 8.40 14.90 1.76
C VAL A 93 8.35 16.39 1.42
N THR A 94 9.44 17.14 1.60
CA THR A 94 9.52 18.54 1.17
C THR A 94 9.76 18.66 -0.34
N ASN A 95 10.22 17.58 -0.98
CA ASN A 95 10.49 17.56 -2.40
C ASN A 95 9.16 17.60 -3.19
N PRO A 96 8.93 18.61 -4.06
CA PRO A 96 7.69 18.74 -4.81
C PRO A 96 7.42 17.57 -5.76
N LEU A 97 8.47 16.91 -6.28
CA LEU A 97 8.32 15.71 -7.12
C LEU A 97 7.75 14.54 -6.31
N VAL A 98 8.23 14.35 -5.08
CA VAL A 98 7.71 13.32 -4.17
C VAL A 98 6.25 13.59 -3.85
N LEU A 99 5.90 14.83 -3.51
CA LEU A 99 4.50 15.21 -3.24
C LEU A 99 3.59 14.96 -4.43
N SER A 100 4.08 15.25 -5.65
CA SER A 100 3.32 15.01 -6.89
C SER A 100 3.05 13.51 -7.10
N VAL A 101 4.07 12.66 -6.93
CA VAL A 101 3.93 11.20 -7.05
C VAL A 101 3.01 10.64 -5.98
N LEU A 102 3.13 11.10 -4.73
CA LEU A 102 2.25 10.69 -3.64
C LEU A 102 0.81 11.10 -3.94
N PHE A 103 0.58 12.34 -4.38
CA PHE A 103 -0.74 12.84 -4.72
C PHE A 103 -1.43 11.96 -5.79
N VAL A 104 -0.74 11.68 -6.89
CA VAL A 104 -1.26 10.80 -7.96
C VAL A 104 -1.53 9.39 -7.43
N THR A 105 -0.59 8.84 -6.65
CA THR A 105 -0.71 7.50 -6.07
C THR A 105 -1.93 7.39 -5.14
N PHE A 106 -2.12 8.35 -4.24
CA PHE A 106 -3.29 8.38 -3.34
C PHE A 106 -4.58 8.65 -4.10
N GLY A 107 -4.55 9.48 -5.15
CA GLY A 107 -5.71 9.71 -6.02
C GLY A 107 -6.21 8.42 -6.67
N PHE A 108 -5.33 7.68 -7.35
CA PHE A 108 -5.69 6.40 -7.94
C PHE A 108 -6.02 5.32 -6.90
N ALA A 109 -5.35 5.33 -5.75
CA ALA A 109 -5.70 4.42 -4.65
C ALA A 109 -7.11 4.67 -4.10
N ALA A 110 -7.51 5.95 -3.97
CA ALA A 110 -8.85 6.31 -3.53
C ALA A 110 -9.92 5.89 -4.55
N ILE A 111 -9.67 6.10 -5.85
CA ILE A 111 -10.57 5.67 -6.93
C ILE A 111 -10.72 4.15 -6.92
N GLY A 112 -9.61 3.41 -6.86
CA GLY A 112 -9.63 1.95 -6.81
C GLY A 112 -10.30 1.40 -5.54
N PHE A 113 -10.08 2.05 -4.39
CA PHE A 113 -10.76 1.69 -3.14
C PHE A 113 -12.27 1.92 -3.23
N TRP A 114 -12.69 3.03 -3.84
CA TRP A 114 -14.10 3.34 -4.03
C TRP A 114 -14.79 2.33 -4.96
N ASP A 115 -14.15 1.96 -6.07
CA ASP A 115 -14.64 0.93 -6.99
C ASP A 115 -14.76 -0.45 -6.31
N ASP A 116 -13.71 -0.89 -5.61
CA ASP A 116 -13.72 -2.14 -4.85
C ASP A 116 -14.77 -2.13 -3.73
N TYR A 117 -14.97 -0.98 -3.06
CA TYR A 117 -15.99 -0.82 -2.03
C TYR A 117 -17.40 -0.91 -2.61
N GLN A 118 -17.68 -0.25 -3.73
CA GLN A 118 -18.97 -0.31 -4.41
C GLN A 118 -19.30 -1.73 -4.87
N LYS A 119 -18.34 -2.44 -5.47
CA LYS A 119 -18.51 -3.85 -5.88
C LYS A 119 -18.89 -4.76 -4.72
N VAL A 120 -18.27 -4.56 -3.55
CA VAL A 120 -18.58 -5.33 -2.35
C VAL A 120 -19.94 -4.94 -1.75
N ALA A 121 -20.21 -3.64 -1.63
CA ALA A 121 -21.43 -3.13 -1.00
C ALA A 121 -22.69 -3.45 -1.82
N GLN A 122 -22.61 -3.38 -3.15
CA GLN A 122 -23.76 -3.60 -4.04
C GLN A 122 -23.92 -5.06 -4.48
N ARG A 123 -22.98 -5.96 -4.13
CA ARG A 123 -22.90 -7.36 -4.63
C ARG A 123 -23.04 -7.49 -6.16
N ASN A 124 -22.82 -6.40 -6.89
CA ASN A 124 -22.99 -6.32 -8.32
C ASN A 124 -21.60 -6.32 -8.96
N SER A 125 -21.39 -7.20 -9.94
CA SER A 125 -20.07 -7.41 -10.56
C SER A 125 -19.65 -6.30 -11.54
N LYS A 126 -20.56 -5.37 -11.82
CA LYS A 126 -20.30 -4.18 -12.62
C LYS A 126 -19.68 -3.13 -11.70
N GLY A 127 -18.39 -2.84 -11.92
CA GLY A 127 -17.71 -1.73 -11.23
C GLY A 127 -18.26 -0.37 -11.63
N LEU A 128 -17.53 0.70 -11.27
CA LEU A 128 -17.83 2.08 -11.67
C LEU A 128 -18.26 2.15 -13.13
N SER A 129 -19.54 2.46 -13.37
CA SER A 129 -20.04 2.84 -14.69
C SER A 129 -19.45 4.20 -15.02
N GLY A 130 -18.58 4.24 -16.04
CA GLY A 130 -18.14 5.50 -16.67
C GLY A 130 -19.30 6.24 -17.31
#